data_AF-A0AA44DBE8-F1
#
_entry.id   AF-A0AA44DBE8-F1
#
_cell.length_a   1.000
_cell.length_b   1.000
_cell.length_c   1.000
_cell.angle_alpha   90.00
_cell.angle_beta   90.00
_cell.angle_gamma   90.00
#
_symmetry.space_group_name_H-M   'P 1'
#
loop_
_entity.id
_entity.type
_entity.pdbx_description
1 polymer ?
#
loop_
_entity_poly.entity_id
_entity_poly.type
_entity_poly.pdbx_seq_one_letter_code
_entity_poly.pdbx_strand_id
1 'polypeptide(L)'
;MRVDEKDGLQLNTLRNEANIDALHYAREGSRPLSNAKPLRIPGVASSAVGDDGALLSMNCPSTKVGYLVVTVRVGDREKSPENSTEQRRNIEAFLRGYIPGLIQVKCTG
;
A
#
# COMPACT_ATOMS: atom_id res chain seq x y z
N MET A 1 12.38 -15.03 -5.84
CA MET A 1 12.52 -13.77 -5.09
C MET A 1 11.20 -13.54 -4.36
N ARG A 2 11.16 -13.76 -3.03
CA ARG A 2 9.95 -13.48 -2.24
C ARG A 2 9.80 -11.96 -2.21
N VAL A 3 8.62 -11.47 -2.51
CA VAL A 3 8.36 -10.02 -2.64
C VAL A 3 8.39 -9.29 -1.27
N ASP A 4 8.71 -10.03 -0.20
CA ASP A 4 8.70 -9.59 1.19
C ASP A 4 10.10 -9.17 1.70
N GLU A 5 11.16 -9.30 0.89
CA GLU A 5 12.55 -9.01 1.28
C GLU A 5 13.12 -7.82 0.49
N LYS A 6 12.39 -6.69 0.46
CA LYS A 6 12.99 -5.42 0.03
C LYS A 6 13.46 -4.68 1.27
N ASP A 7 14.77 -4.72 1.54
CA ASP A 7 15.41 -3.91 2.57
C ASP A 7 14.92 -2.46 2.43
N GLY A 8 14.20 -1.96 3.44
CA GLY A 8 13.64 -0.60 3.46
C GLY A 8 12.12 -0.47 3.52
N LEU A 9 11.35 -1.46 3.08
CA LEU A 9 9.88 -1.40 3.09
C LEU A 9 9.25 -2.59 3.83
N GLN A 10 8.45 -2.31 4.85
CA GLN A 10 7.61 -3.28 5.54
C GLN A 10 6.23 -3.34 4.89
N LEU A 11 5.83 -4.54 4.47
CA LEU A 11 4.54 -4.79 3.85
C LEU A 11 3.63 -5.59 4.79
N ASN A 12 2.39 -5.15 4.92
CA ASN A 12 1.33 -5.92 5.56
C ASN A 12 0.09 -5.99 4.67
N THR A 13 -0.57 -7.14 4.67
CA THR A 13 -1.83 -7.34 3.94
C THR A 13 -2.90 -7.87 4.89
N LEU A 14 -4.07 -7.24 4.88
CA LEU A 14 -5.23 -7.62 5.69
C LEU A 14 -6.44 -7.79 4.79
N ARG A 15 -7.25 -8.83 5.01
CA ARG A 15 -8.56 -8.92 4.37
C ARG A 15 -9.61 -8.20 5.21
N ASN A 16 -10.47 -7.42 4.56
CA ASN A 16 -11.53 -6.64 5.19
C ASN A 16 -12.86 -6.90 4.45
N GLU A 17 -13.99 -6.80 5.15
CA GLU A 17 -15.32 -6.92 4.56
C GLU A 17 -15.83 -5.58 4.00
N ALA A 18 -15.25 -4.46 4.45
CA ALA A 18 -15.62 -3.11 4.02
C ALA A 18 -14.53 -2.44 3.17
N ASN A 19 -14.95 -1.56 2.26
CA ASN A 19 -14.03 -0.70 1.51
C ASN A 19 -13.51 0.40 2.42
N ILE A 20 -12.18 0.52 2.53
CA ILE A 20 -11.58 1.66 3.24
C ILE A 20 -11.35 2.80 2.25
N ASP A 21 -11.72 4.03 2.65
CA ASP A 21 -11.20 5.22 2.00
C ASP A 21 -9.75 5.41 2.44
N ALA A 22 -8.82 4.87 1.65
CA ALA A 22 -7.40 4.89 1.98
C ALA A 22 -6.85 6.29 2.21
N LEU A 23 -7.39 7.33 1.54
CA LEU A 23 -6.93 8.71 1.75
C LEU A 23 -7.41 9.28 3.09
N HIS A 24 -8.66 9.03 3.46
CA HIS A 24 -9.18 9.42 4.77
C HIS A 24 -8.44 8.68 5.89
N TYR A 25 -8.32 7.35 5.80
CA TYR A 25 -7.62 6.54 6.81
C TYR A 25 -6.13 6.84 6.91
N ALA A 26 -5.48 7.20 5.79
CA ALA A 26 -4.10 7.64 5.81
C ALA A 26 -3.92 8.99 6.51
N ARG A 27 -4.95 9.83 6.62
CA ARG A 27 -4.86 11.15 7.28
C ARG A 27 -5.32 11.12 8.72
N GLU A 28 -6.39 10.37 9.00
CA GLU A 28 -7.10 10.39 10.29
C GLU A 28 -6.95 9.09 11.09
N GLY A 29 -6.33 8.05 10.51
CA GLY A 29 -6.15 6.76 11.18
C GLY A 29 -5.20 6.84 12.37
N SER A 30 -5.14 5.77 13.17
CA SER A 30 -4.31 5.71 14.39
C SER A 30 -2.81 5.98 14.16
N ARG A 31 -2.34 5.81 12.92
CA ARG A 31 -1.00 6.19 12.47
C ARG A 31 -1.12 6.83 11.07
N PRO A 32 -1.18 8.17 10.95
CA PRO A 32 -1.30 8.79 9.65
C PRO A 32 -0.03 8.59 8.80
N LEU A 33 -0.17 8.76 7.49
CA LEU A 33 0.91 8.87 6.52
C LEU A 33 1.26 10.35 6.33
N SER A 34 2.56 10.64 6.28
CA SER A 34 3.10 11.97 6.03
C SER A 34 2.83 12.38 4.59
N ASN A 35 2.23 13.55 4.37
CA ASN A 35 1.93 14.10 3.03
C ASN A 35 1.12 13.15 2.13
N ALA A 36 0.19 12.40 2.72
CA ALA A 36 -0.64 11.42 2.02
C ALA A 36 -1.40 12.03 0.82
N LYS A 37 -1.13 11.48 -0.37
CA LYS A 37 -1.78 11.85 -1.63
C LYS A 37 -2.41 10.64 -2.30
N PRO A 38 -3.58 10.80 -2.95
CA PRO A 38 -4.18 9.71 -3.69
C PRO A 38 -3.30 9.29 -4.87
N LEU A 39 -3.21 7.99 -5.11
CA LEU A 39 -2.56 7.41 -6.27
C LEU A 39 -3.56 6.58 -7.08
N ARG A 40 -3.41 6.54 -8.40
CA ARG A 40 -4.20 5.66 -9.27
C ARG A 40 -3.36 4.46 -9.69
N ILE A 41 -3.79 3.28 -9.25
CA ILE A 41 -3.21 1.97 -9.61
C ILE A 41 -4.35 1.10 -10.15
N PRO A 42 -4.20 0.48 -11.34
CA PRO A 42 -5.21 -0.44 -11.88
C PRO A 42 -5.54 -1.57 -10.91
N GLY A 43 -6.82 -1.91 -10.79
CA GLY A 43 -7.30 -2.95 -9.87
C GLY A 43 -7.40 -2.52 -8.40
N VAL A 44 -7.00 -1.29 -8.05
CA VAL A 44 -7.11 -0.74 -6.69
C VAL A 44 -8.33 0.18 -6.59
N ALA A 45 -9.17 -0.03 -5.59
CA ALA A 45 -10.39 0.74 -5.35
C ALA A 45 -10.09 2.10 -4.70
N SER A 46 -9.16 2.14 -3.73
CA SER A 46 -8.69 3.37 -3.09
C SER A 46 -7.22 3.25 -2.71
N SER A 47 -6.45 4.33 -2.83
CA SER A 47 -5.07 4.35 -2.35
C SER A 47 -4.62 5.72 -1.88
N ALA A 48 -3.65 5.70 -0.98
CA ALA A 48 -2.95 6.87 -0.49
C ALA A 48 -1.46 6.53 -0.35
N VAL A 49 -0.60 7.42 -0.84
CA VAL A 49 0.84 7.27 -0.75
C VAL A 49 1.40 8.53 -0.12
N GLY A 50 2.13 8.34 0.97
CA GLY A 50 2.85 9.37 1.70
C GLY A 50 4.35 9.20 1.56
N ASP A 51 5.08 10.04 2.27
CA ASP A 51 6.54 10.02 2.28
C ASP A 51 7.09 8.85 3.11
N ASP A 52 6.30 8.35 4.06
CA ASP A 52 6.65 7.30 5.03
C ASP A 52 5.94 5.96 4.76
N GLY A 53 5.16 5.86 3.68
CA GLY A 53 4.44 4.63 3.37
C GLY A 53 3.28 4.77 2.40
N ALA A 54 2.45 3.74 2.35
CA ALA A 54 1.25 3.71 1.54
C ALA A 54 0.14 2.86 2.18
N LEU A 55 -1.10 3.17 1.83
CA LEU A 55 -2.30 2.41 2.17
C LEU A 55 -3.12 2.21 0.91
N LEU A 56 -3.55 0.99 0.65
CA LEU A 56 -4.36 0.63 -0.51
C LEU A 56 -5.50 -0.28 -0.10
N SER A 57 -6.63 -0.17 -0.80
CA SER A 57 -7.80 -1.02 -0.72
C SER A 57 -8.16 -1.49 -2.11
N MET A 58 -8.31 -2.79 -2.31
CA MET A 58 -8.75 -3.36 -3.58
C MET A 58 -9.83 -4.41 -3.36
N ASN A 59 -10.78 -4.50 -4.29
CA ASN A 59 -11.83 -5.49 -4.24
C ASN A 59 -11.26 -6.86 -4.67
N CYS A 60 -11.50 -7.91 -3.89
CA CYS A 60 -10.99 -9.25 -4.16
C CYS A 60 -12.15 -10.25 -4.26
N PRO A 61 -12.53 -10.68 -5.47
CA PRO A 61 -13.75 -11.44 -5.71
C PRO A 61 -13.69 -12.93 -5.30
N SER A 62 -12.57 -13.44 -4.76
CA SER A 62 -12.46 -14.82 -4.29
C SER A 62 -13.27 -15.06 -2.99
N THR A 63 -14.55 -15.35 -3.20
CA THR A 63 -15.51 -16.17 -2.43
C THR A 63 -15.95 -15.85 -1.01
N LYS A 64 -15.37 -14.93 -0.22
CA LYS A 64 -16.06 -14.46 1.03
C LYS A 64 -15.48 -13.24 1.76
N VAL A 65 -14.51 -12.50 1.21
CA VAL A 65 -13.95 -11.33 1.91
C VAL A 65 -13.83 -10.15 0.95
N GLY A 66 -14.56 -9.08 1.25
CA GLY A 66 -14.89 -7.99 0.32
C GLY A 66 -13.71 -7.19 -0.23
N TYR A 67 -12.62 -7.05 0.52
CA TYR A 67 -11.49 -6.20 0.17
C TYR A 67 -10.17 -6.75 0.69
N LEU A 68 -9.09 -6.54 -0.07
CA LEU A 68 -7.72 -6.68 0.38
C LEU A 68 -7.14 -5.28 0.66
N VAL A 69 -6.75 -5.07 1.90
CA VAL A 69 -6.07 -3.88 2.38
C VAL A 69 -4.57 -4.15 2.41
N VAL A 70 -3.80 -3.25 1.81
CA VAL A 70 -2.33 -3.32 1.76
C VAL A 70 -1.77 -2.09 2.44
N THR A 71 -0.89 -2.30 3.41
CA THR A 71 -0.13 -1.24 4.07
C THR A 71 1.35 -1.42 3.79
N VAL A 72 2.01 -0.35 3.37
CA VAL A 72 3.47 -0.27 3.21
C VAL A 72 3.98 0.79 4.18
N ARG A 73 5.05 0.50 4.90
CA ARG A 73 5.77 1.48 5.73
C ARG A 73 7.26 1.44 5.43
N VAL A 74 7.90 2.60 5.47
CA VAL A 74 9.36 2.67 5.42
C VAL A 74 9.90 2.13 6.74
N GLY A 75 10.85 1.19 6.68
CA GLY A 75 11.44 0.58 7.87
C GLY A 75 12.46 1.49 8.55
N ASP A 76 12.60 1.37 9.87
CA ASP A 76 13.46 2.20 10.73
C ASP A 76 14.97 2.14 10.41
N ARG A 77 15.40 1.26 9.49
CA ARG A 77 16.82 1.04 9.17
C ARG A 77 17.35 1.85 7.99
N GLU A 78 16.48 2.44 7.16
CA GLU A 78 16.93 3.36 6.14
C GLU A 78 16.99 4.76 6.73
N LYS A 79 18.13 5.44 6.58
CA LYS A 79 18.22 6.88 6.80
C LYS A 79 17.04 7.48 6.07
N SER A 80 16.15 8.15 6.80
CA SER A 80 15.07 8.95 6.23
C SER A 80 15.67 9.73 5.06
N PRO A 81 15.26 9.47 3.82
CA PRO A 81 15.93 10.05 2.67
C PRO A 81 15.88 11.56 2.83
N GLU A 82 17.01 12.22 2.56
CA GLU A 82 17.13 13.67 2.63
C GLU A 82 16.09 14.37 1.73
N ASN A 83 15.44 13.61 0.83
CA ASN A 83 14.39 14.06 -0.07
C ASN A 83 13.13 13.19 -0.01
N SER A 84 12.11 13.66 0.68
CA SER A 84 10.80 12.99 0.81
C SER A 84 10.09 12.74 -0.53
N THR A 85 10.38 13.55 -1.56
CA THR A 85 9.81 13.35 -2.90
C THR A 85 10.37 12.11 -3.59
N GLU A 86 11.64 11.81 -3.37
CA GLU A 86 12.28 10.62 -3.94
C GLU A 86 11.73 9.34 -3.30
N GLN A 87 11.54 9.36 -1.97
CA GLN A 87 10.95 8.23 -1.25
C GLN A 87 9.55 7.89 -1.74
N ARG A 88 8.71 8.92 -1.86
CA ARG A 88 7.36 8.76 -2.39
C ARG A 88 7.39 8.13 -3.78
N ARG A 89 8.26 8.60 -4.68
CA ARG A 89 8.42 8.01 -6.02
C ARG A 89 8.86 6.55 -5.96
N ASN A 90 9.75 6.18 -5.05
CA ASN A 90 10.20 4.80 -4.88
C ASN A 90 9.08 3.88 -4.39
N ILE A 91 8.26 4.35 -3.45
CA ILE A 91 7.05 3.65 -2.98
C ILE A 91 6.05 3.49 -4.12
N GLU A 92 5.78 4.56 -4.88
CA GLU A 92 4.87 4.51 -6.03
C GLU A 92 5.33 3.50 -7.09
N ALA A 93 6.64 3.51 -7.45
CA ALA A 93 7.21 2.58 -8.41
C ALA A 93 7.12 1.12 -7.94
N PHE A 94 7.42 0.88 -6.66
CA PHE A 94 7.27 -0.44 -6.04
C PHE A 94 5.83 -0.94 -6.13
N LEU A 95 4.85 -0.13 -5.74
CA LEU A 95 3.44 -0.50 -5.78
C LEU A 95 2.96 -0.82 -7.19
N ARG A 96 3.36 -0.04 -8.20
CA ARG A 96 2.96 -0.29 -9.59
C ARG A 96 3.47 -1.63 -10.11
N GLY A 97 4.66 -2.07 -9.70
CA GLY A 97 5.20 -3.39 -10.06
C GLY A 97 4.61 -4.53 -9.23
N TYR A 98 4.30 -4.27 -7.95
CA TYR A 98 3.89 -5.32 -7.01
C TYR A 98 2.41 -5.68 -7.08
N ILE A 99 1.54 -4.66 -7.14
CA ILE A 99 0.09 -4.83 -6.97
C ILE A 99 -0.54 -5.79 -8.00
N PRO A 100 -0.18 -5.77 -9.29
CA PRO A 100 -0.74 -6.72 -10.26
C PRO A 100 -0.48 -8.19 -9.88
N GLY A 101 0.74 -8.52 -9.45
CA GLY A 101 1.08 -9.86 -9.00
C GLY A 101 0.39 -10.24 -7.69
N LEU A 102 0.25 -9.29 -6.77
CA LEU A 102 -0.47 -9.51 -5.52
C LEU A 102 -1.95 -9.85 -5.76
N ILE A 103 -2.62 -9.13 -6.67
CA ILE A 103 -4.01 -9.40 -7.06
C ILE A 103 -4.14 -10.83 -7.60
N GLN A 104 -3.24 -11.24 -8.50
CA GLN A 104 -3.25 -12.59 -9.07
C GLN A 104 -3.05 -13.68 -8.00
N VAL A 105 -2.21 -13.43 -6.99
CA VAL A 105 -1.94 -14.44 -5.95
C VAL A 105 -3.05 -14.48 -4.88
N LYS A 106 -3.61 -13.32 -4.52
CA LYS A 106 -4.49 -13.22 -3.34
C LYS A 106 -5.98 -13.08 -3.69
N CYS A 107 -6.34 -12.71 -4.91
CA CYS A 107 -7.71 -12.31 -5.25
C CYS A 107 -8.34 -13.13 -6.38
N THR A 108 -7.55 -13.91 -7.12
CA THR A 108 -8.04 -14.81 -8.19
C THR A 108 -7.93 -16.30 -7.84
N GLY A 109 -7.75 -16.63 -6.55
CA GLY A 109 -7.69 -18.01 -6.04
C GLY A 109 -9.06 -18.62 -5.76
#